data_AF-A0A166CHH7-F1
#
_entry.id   AF-A0A166CHH7-F1
#
_cell.length_a   1.000
_cell.length_b   1.000
_cell.length_c   1.000
_cell.angle_alpha   90.00
_cell.angle_beta   90.00
_cell.angle_gamma   90.00
#
_symmetry.space_group_name_H-M   'P 1'
#
loop_
_entity.id
_entity.type
_entity.pdbx_description
1 polymer ?
#
loop_
_entity_poly.entity_id
_entity_poly.type
_entity_poly.pdbx_seq_one_letter_code
_entity_poly.pdbx_strand_id
1 'polypeptide(L)'
;MFNVCDNKLIKFTVLSFRVAKMSLTEYSCEKSKYRYTQHQLMALICLMKRLRRDYRLFTSIIQLMPEICLILDLKKIPHYTALQKFFKRIKSQVIDEIMNQTVKLFDIKNPWVALDGTGHSC
;
A
#
# COMPACT_ATOMS: atom_id res chain seq x y z
N MET A 1 16.20 4.93 19.34
CA MET A 1 15.57 5.48 18.11
C MET A 1 15.65 4.40 17.05
N PHE A 2 14.53 3.77 16.70
CA PHE A 2 14.52 2.76 15.65
C PHE A 2 14.85 3.44 14.31
N ASN A 3 15.82 2.87 13.58
CA ASN A 3 16.36 3.45 12.35
C ASN A 3 15.37 3.23 11.20
N VAL A 4 14.41 4.16 11.06
CA VAL A 4 13.32 4.17 10.08
C VAL A 4 13.83 4.15 8.62
N CYS A 5 15.08 4.55 8.39
CA CYS A 5 15.64 4.79 7.06
C CYS A 5 16.03 3.52 6.27
N ASP A 6 16.08 2.32 6.87
CA ASP A 6 16.47 1.10 6.14
C ASP A 6 15.32 0.12 5.87
N ASN A 7 14.12 0.36 6.43
CA ASN A 7 13.04 -0.60 6.26
C ASN A 7 12.41 -0.52 4.86
N LYS A 8 12.67 -1.55 4.03
CA LYS A 8 12.12 -1.69 2.67
C LYS A 8 10.59 -1.55 2.63
N LEU A 9 9.88 -2.00 3.67
CA LEU A 9 8.43 -1.89 3.75
C LEU A 9 7.98 -0.44 3.89
N ILE A 10 8.65 0.35 4.74
CA ILE A 10 8.36 1.77 4.94
C ILE A 10 8.57 2.54 3.63
N LYS A 11 9.70 2.32 2.95
CA LYS A 11 9.99 2.92 1.64
C LYS A 11 8.92 2.56 0.62
N PHE A 12 8.49 1.30 0.59
CA PHE A 12 7.45 0.82 -0.32
C PHE A 12 6.09 1.46 -0.02
N THR A 13 5.72 1.60 1.26
CA THR A 13 4.47 2.24 1.67
C THR A 13 4.43 3.72 1.28
N VAL A 14 5.51 4.47 1.56
CA VAL A 14 5.61 5.88 1.15
C VAL A 14 5.45 6.01 -0.37
N LEU A 15 6.12 5.14 -1.13
CA LEU A 15 6.05 5.18 -2.59
C LEU A 15 4.65 4.83 -3.09
N SER A 16 4.04 3.76 -2.58
CA SER A 16 2.68 3.33 -2.92
C SER A 16 1.68 4.45 -2.67
N PHE A 17 1.82 5.16 -1.55
CA PHE A 17 0.96 6.28 -1.20
C PHE A 17 1.12 7.47 -2.17
N ARG A 18 2.35 7.78 -2.58
CA ARG A 18 2.62 8.83 -3.59
C ARG A 18 2.04 8.48 -4.95
N VAL A 19 2.26 7.25 -5.43
CA VAL A 19 1.71 6.78 -6.72
C VAL A 19 0.18 6.80 -6.65
N ALA A 20 -0.42 6.30 -5.57
CA ALA A 20 -1.86 6.36 -5.39
C ALA A 20 -2.41 7.79 -5.42
N LYS A 21 -1.71 8.76 -4.81
CA LYS A 21 -2.07 10.19 -4.86
C LYS A 21 -2.04 10.78 -6.27
N MET A 22 -1.12 10.32 -7.11
CA MET A 22 -1.01 10.76 -8.50
C MET A 22 -2.07 10.11 -9.40
N SER A 23 -2.45 8.86 -9.12
CA SER A 23 -3.35 8.08 -9.97
C SER A 23 -4.83 8.16 -9.59
N LEU A 24 -5.17 8.54 -8.35
CA LEU A 24 -6.56 8.56 -7.85
C LEU A 24 -6.94 9.95 -7.31
N THR A 25 -8.22 10.28 -7.41
CA THR A 25 -8.80 11.39 -6.64
C THR A 25 -8.91 11.03 -5.16
N GLU A 26 -8.82 12.01 -4.27
CA GLU A 26 -8.81 11.78 -2.81
C GLU A 26 -10.05 11.04 -2.31
N TYR A 27 -11.20 11.36 -2.89
CA TYR A 27 -12.47 10.72 -2.59
C TYR A 27 -13.17 10.26 -3.87
N SER A 28 -13.91 9.16 -3.77
CA SER A 28 -14.65 8.62 -4.93
C SER A 28 -15.82 9.51 -5.30
N CYS A 29 -16.39 10.22 -4.32
CA CYS A 29 -17.48 11.19 -4.46
C CYS A 29 -17.44 12.20 -3.30
N GLU A 30 -18.09 13.35 -3.47
CA GLU A 30 -18.27 14.39 -2.43
C GLU A 30 -19.03 13.91 -1.19
N LYS A 31 -19.90 12.88 -1.32
CA LYS A 31 -20.65 12.30 -0.20
C LYS A 31 -19.92 11.18 0.53
N SER A 32 -18.62 11.00 0.29
CA SER A 32 -17.84 9.96 0.98
C SER A 32 -17.86 10.21 2.49
N LYS A 33 -17.86 9.15 3.30
CA LYS A 33 -17.89 9.27 4.78
C LYS A 33 -16.61 9.87 5.39
N TYR A 34 -15.70 10.41 4.56
CA TYR A 34 -14.41 11.03 4.91
C TYR A 34 -13.55 10.28 5.94
N ARG A 35 -13.81 8.98 6.15
CA ARG A 35 -13.15 8.18 7.20
C ARG A 35 -11.77 7.69 6.79
N TYR A 36 -11.59 7.40 5.50
CA TYR A 36 -10.33 7.01 4.88
C TYR A 36 -10.28 7.60 3.48
N THR A 37 -9.12 8.09 3.04
CA THR A 37 -8.93 8.52 1.66
C THR A 37 -8.74 7.30 0.76
N GLN A 38 -9.03 7.47 -0.54
CA GLN A 38 -8.76 6.39 -1.51
C GLN A 38 -7.27 6.07 -1.59
N HIS A 39 -6.42 7.09 -1.44
CA HIS A 39 -4.97 6.94 -1.45
C HIS A 39 -4.47 6.06 -0.30
N GLN A 40 -5.00 6.28 0.91
CA GLN A 40 -4.66 5.50 2.10
C GLN A 40 -5.02 4.02 1.90
N LEU A 41 -6.26 3.75 1.47
CA LEU A 41 -6.72 2.38 1.25
C LEU A 41 -5.95 1.70 0.13
N MET A 42 -5.61 2.43 -0.95
CA MET A 42 -4.83 1.87 -2.05
C MET A 42 -3.41 1.50 -1.61
N ALA A 43 -2.73 2.37 -0.85
CA ALA A 43 -1.39 2.08 -0.33
C ALA A 43 -1.39 0.83 0.58
N LEU A 44 -2.42 0.67 1.42
CA LEU A 44 -2.59 -0.53 2.24
C LEU A 44 -2.80 -1.80 1.40
N ILE A 45 -3.57 -1.73 0.32
CA ILE A 45 -3.76 -2.87 -0.59
C ILE A 45 -2.46 -3.24 -1.31
N CYS A 46 -1.69 -2.25 -1.80
CA CYS A 46 -0.39 -2.50 -2.39
C CYS A 46 0.56 -3.19 -1.41
N LEU A 47 0.60 -2.72 -0.15
CA LEU A 47 1.41 -3.33 0.89
C LEU A 47 0.93 -4.76 1.24
N MET A 48 -0.37 -4.97 1.34
CA MET A 48 -0.97 -6.30 1.57
C MET A 48 -0.58 -7.28 0.45
N LYS A 49 -0.70 -6.85 -0.82
CA LYS A 49 -0.28 -7.64 -1.99
C LYS A 49 1.22 -7.94 -1.94
N ARG A 50 2.06 -6.96 -1.56
CA ARG A 50 3.51 -7.13 -1.44
C ARG A 50 3.90 -8.17 -0.38
N LEU A 51 3.16 -8.22 0.72
CA LEU A 51 3.36 -9.16 1.82
C LEU A 51 2.70 -10.54 1.58
N ARG A 52 1.89 -10.67 0.51
CA ARG A 52 1.09 -11.88 0.20
C ARG A 52 0.29 -12.37 1.43
N ARG A 53 -0.44 -11.45 2.07
CA ARG A 53 -1.26 -11.74 3.26
C ARG A 53 -2.74 -11.52 2.98
N ASP A 54 -3.59 -12.28 3.68
CA ASP A 54 -5.03 -12.06 3.72
C ASP A 54 -5.42 -10.81 4.49
N TYR A 55 -6.60 -10.27 4.20
CA TYR A 55 -7.11 -9.04 4.81
C TYR A 55 -7.09 -9.06 6.35
N ARG A 56 -7.46 -10.18 6.98
CA ARG A 56 -7.52 -10.31 8.45
C ARG A 56 -6.12 -10.26 9.06
N LEU A 57 -5.22 -11.11 8.56
CA LEU A 57 -3.85 -11.18 9.04
C LEU A 57 -3.10 -9.87 8.79
N PHE A 58 -3.34 -9.26 7.63
CA PHE A 58 -2.80 -7.94 7.29
C PHE A 58 -3.24 -6.86 8.28
N THR A 59 -4.51 -6.81 8.67
CA THR A 59 -4.96 -5.83 9.68
C THR A 59 -4.31 -6.01 11.03
N SER A 60 -4.06 -7.26 11.46
CA SER A 60 -3.31 -7.54 12.69
C SER A 60 -1.86 -7.09 12.59
N ILE A 61 -1.22 -7.29 11.43
CA ILE A 61 0.15 -6.80 11.17
C ILE A 61 0.20 -5.27 11.25
N ILE A 62 -0.73 -4.57 10.60
CA ILE A 62 -0.78 -3.10 10.62
C ILE A 62 -1.02 -2.56 12.03
N GLN A 63 -1.82 -3.26 12.85
CA GLN A 63 -2.01 -2.90 14.26
C GLN A 63 -0.72 -2.98 15.08
N LEU A 64 0.21 -3.87 14.71
CA LEU A 64 1.54 -3.99 15.32
C LEU A 64 2.57 -3.03 14.71
N MET A 65 2.23 -2.31 13.65
CA MET A 65 3.13 -1.41 12.90
C MET A 65 2.61 0.04 12.91
N PRO A 66 2.73 0.76 14.04
CA PRO A 66 2.21 2.12 14.15
C PRO A 66 2.90 3.10 13.20
N GLU A 67 4.17 2.85 12.83
CA GLU A 67 4.92 3.70 11.89
C GLU A 67 4.24 3.79 10.52
N ILE A 68 3.71 2.67 10.01
CA ILE A 68 2.99 2.66 8.73
C ILE A 68 1.70 3.48 8.83
N CYS A 69 1.03 3.42 9.99
CA CYS A 69 -0.17 4.21 10.23
C CYS A 69 0.12 5.71 10.25
N LEU A 70 1.24 6.11 10.87
CA LEU A 70 1.71 7.50 10.89
C LEU A 70 2.06 8.00 9.49
N ILE A 71 2.78 7.20 8.70
CA ILE A 71 3.16 7.55 7.31
C ILE A 71 1.94 7.78 6.43
N LEU A 72 0.89 6.99 6.63
CA LEU A 72 -0.36 7.07 5.86
C LEU A 72 -1.35 8.10 6.43
N ASP A 73 -1.02 8.77 7.53
CA ASP A 73 -1.93 9.68 8.24
C ASP A 73 -3.27 9.01 8.61
N LEU A 74 -3.21 7.75 9.06
CA LEU A 74 -4.40 6.99 9.46
C LEU A 74 -4.86 7.40 10.85
N LYS A 75 -5.96 8.17 10.94
CA LYS A 75 -6.63 8.50 12.21
C LYS A 75 -7.11 7.27 12.99
N LYS A 76 -7.44 6.19 12.27
CA LYS A 76 -7.87 4.92 12.84
C LYS A 76 -7.38 3.77 11.96
N ILE A 77 -7.04 2.64 12.57
CA ILE A 77 -6.69 1.43 11.83
C ILE A 77 -7.94 0.91 11.10
N PRO A 78 -7.90 0.73 9.77
CA PRO A 78 -9.04 0.21 9.03
C PRO A 78 -9.29 -1.26 9.37
N HIS A 79 -10.55 -1.59 9.56
CA HIS A 79 -10.99 -2.98 9.72
C HIS A 79 -10.89 -3.75 8.39
N TYR A 80 -10.73 -5.07 8.43
CA TYR A 80 -10.52 -5.89 7.22
C TYR A 80 -11.65 -5.72 6.19
N THR A 81 -12.88 -5.50 6.65
CA THR A 81 -14.04 -5.26 5.78
C THR A 81 -13.95 -3.93 5.03
N ALA A 82 -13.24 -2.93 5.55
CA ALA A 82 -13.04 -1.65 4.85
C ALA A 82 -12.11 -1.84 3.63
N LEU A 83 -11.01 -2.58 3.80
CA LEU A 83 -10.11 -2.95 2.71
C LEU A 83 -10.83 -3.81 1.67
N GLN A 84 -11.58 -4.81 2.12
CA GLN A 84 -12.34 -5.69 1.22
C GLN A 84 -13.40 -4.92 0.42
N LYS A 85 -14.14 -4.00 1.05
CA LYS A 85 -15.14 -3.16 0.36
C LYS A 85 -14.48 -2.23 -0.65
N PHE A 86 -13.31 -1.66 -0.31
CA PHE A 86 -12.54 -0.83 -1.23
C PHE A 86 -12.05 -1.62 -2.44
N PHE A 87 -11.46 -2.80 -2.21
CA PHE A 87 -10.98 -3.70 -3.26
C PHE A 87 -12.10 -4.10 -4.23
N LYS A 88 -13.29 -4.41 -3.71
CA LYS A 88 -14.46 -4.74 -4.53
C LYS A 88 -14.99 -3.56 -5.35
N ARG A 89 -14.80 -2.33 -4.89
CA ARG A 89 -15.31 -1.12 -5.53
C ARG A 89 -14.38 -0.62 -6.64
N ILE A 90 -13.07 -0.73 -6.44
CA ILE A 90 -12.09 -0.25 -7.40
C ILE A 90 -11.86 -1.30 -8.50
N LYS A 91 -11.66 -0.86 -9.74
CA LYS A 91 -11.39 -1.78 -10.85
C LYS A 91 -10.04 -2.46 -10.62
N SER A 92 -9.98 -3.79 -10.80
CA SER A 92 -8.74 -4.58 -10.66
C SER A 92 -7.60 -4.00 -11.49
N GLN A 93 -7.88 -3.60 -12.72
CA GLN A 93 -6.92 -2.97 -13.64
C GLN A 93 -6.19 -1.76 -13.01
N VAL A 94 -6.92 -0.92 -12.26
CA VAL A 94 -6.35 0.26 -11.59
C VAL A 94 -5.43 -0.16 -10.44
N ILE A 95 -5.80 -1.21 -9.71
CA ILE A 95 -4.95 -1.78 -8.65
C ILE A 95 -3.65 -2.29 -9.26
N ASP A 96 -3.75 -3.07 -10.34
CA ASP A 96 -2.59 -3.69 -10.96
C ASP A 96 -1.70 -2.65 -11.66
N GLU A 97 -2.27 -1.60 -12.25
CA GLU A 97 -1.52 -0.47 -12.79
C GLU A 97 -0.73 0.27 -11.71
N ILE A 98 -1.38 0.67 -10.62
CA ILE A 98 -0.73 1.37 -9.50
C ILE A 98 0.31 0.48 -8.84
N MET A 99 0.04 -0.81 -8.69
CA MET A 99 0.98 -1.79 -8.15
C MET A 99 2.21 -1.91 -9.04
N ASN A 100 2.03 -2.07 -10.35
CA ASN A 100 3.12 -2.19 -11.32
C ASN A 100 3.97 -0.92 -11.37
N GLN A 101 3.34 0.26 -11.38
CA GLN A 101 4.05 1.54 -11.31
C GLN A 101 4.87 1.66 -10.02
N THR A 102 4.27 1.28 -8.88
CA THR A 102 4.95 1.29 -7.59
C THR A 102 6.16 0.36 -7.59
N VAL A 103 6.02 -0.87 -8.08
CA VAL A 103 7.13 -1.85 -8.13
C VAL A 103 8.24 -1.35 -9.05
N LYS A 104 7.93 -0.84 -10.24
CA LYS A 104 8.92 -0.27 -11.16
C LYS A 104 9.69 0.87 -10.50
N LEU A 105 9.00 1.81 -9.87
CA LEU A 105 9.63 2.94 -9.19
C LEU A 105 10.42 2.51 -7.94
N PHE A 106 10.01 1.45 -7.27
CA PHE A 106 10.71 0.91 -6.11
C PHE A 106 12.02 0.25 -6.52
N ASP A 107 11.99 -0.54 -7.60
CA ASP A 107 13.15 -1.22 -8.16
C ASP A 107 14.20 -0.21 -8.65
N ILE A 108 13.77 0.84 -9.37
CA ILE A 108 14.65 1.94 -9.80
C ILE A 108 15.31 2.65 -8.60
N LYS A 109 14.58 2.84 -7.49
CA LYS A 109 15.12 3.47 -6.29
C LYS A 109 16.00 2.54 -5.46
N ASN A 110 15.86 1.23 -5.63
CA ASN A 110 16.60 0.21 -4.91
C ASN A 110 17.17 -0.82 -5.90
N PRO A 111 18.07 -0.42 -6.82
CA PRO A 111 18.55 -1.30 -7.89
C PRO A 111 19.28 -2.55 -7.35
N TRP A 112 19.85 -2.47 -6.14
CA TRP A 112 20.46 -3.61 -5.43
C TRP A 112 19.46 -4.71 -5.04
N VAL A 113 18.16 -4.41 -4.96
CA VAL A 113 17.09 -5.40 -4.72
C VAL A 113 16.80 -6.22 -5.98
N ALA A 114 17.05 -5.68 -7.17
CA ALA A 114 16.82 -6.37 -8.45
C ALA A 114 17.81 -7.52 -8.69
N LEU A 115 18.98 -7.50 -8.03
CA LEU A 115 20.01 -8.54 -8.15
C LEU A 115 19.59 -9.86 -7.50
N ASP A 116 18.69 -9.83 -6.50
CA ASP A 116 18.31 -10.99 -5.68
C ASP A 116 16.93 -11.60 -6.05
N GLY A 117 16.31 -11.13 -7.14
CA GLY A 117 14.87 -11.35 -7.38
C GLY A 117 14.45 -12.06 -8.67
N THR A 118 15.38 -12.50 -9.53
CA THR A 118 15.02 -13.18 -10.79
C THR A 118 15.50 -14.64 -10.76
N GLY A 119 14.94 -15.42 -9.85
CA GLY A 119 14.90 -16.88 -10.00
C GLY A 119 14.02 -17.22 -11.20
N HIS A 120 14.63 -17.25 -12.38
CA HIS A 120 14.06 -17.84 -13.59
C HIS A 120 13.82 -19.32 -13.28
N SER A 121 12.56 -19.67 -13.00
CA SER A 121 12.14 -21.07 -12.96
C SER A 121 11.85 -21.46 -14.41
N CYS A 122 12.72 -22.31 -14.95
CA CYS A 122 12.52 -23.02 -16.20
C CYS A 122 11.27 -23.92 -16.15
#